data_AF-A0A094G361-F1
#
_entry.id   AF-A0A094G361-F1
#
_cell.length_a   1.000
_cell.length_b   1.000
_cell.length_c   1.000
_cell.angle_alpha   90.00
_cell.angle_beta   90.00
_cell.angle_gamma   90.00
#
_symmetry.space_group_name_H-M   'P 1'
#
loop_
_entity.id
_entity.type
_entity.pdbx_description
1 polymer ?
#
loop_
_entity_poly.entity_id
_entity_poly.type
_entity_poly.pdbx_seq_one_letter_code
_entity_poly.pdbx_strand_id
1 'polypeptide(L)'
;MALLDISHNCPLSYILFTIVLATLFLLHYFNHPGSQPKLTLSKPLPFIPPEDEIIGMRVYPIKSCRGFDVKSARLLRTGLDLDRNWMFISTETREFLTIRSNSNMTLIRTAFDSDTDTLNIFIQNNKIAEIPAHPTTEWLRCNTELKKAGIWGEQTDAWEYKTTLTQPFSDFLSVDVRLVYKGPTPRVLRGCGAPKLLGRTEATKFADMMPVLVVSMASIRELNARLVGIGEKEIEIERFRPNIIIRGSEPWNEDGWKVLRLGDGEGALELDVVSRCLRCQVPNINPETAYKHPRQPWDQLMKYRRIDPGFKFKPSFGMLCVPREEGLLELGMKFKVTSTTNDHFFINPMK
;
A
#
# COMPACT_ATOMS: atom_id res chain seq x y z
N MET A 1 -51.03 -55.51 37.49
CA MET A 1 -49.98 -54.56 37.93
C MET A 1 -49.84 -53.52 36.84
N ALA A 2 -50.35 -52.32 37.11
CA ALA A 2 -50.33 -51.05 36.36
C ALA A 2 -50.46 -51.05 34.82
N LEU A 3 -51.66 -50.67 34.36
CA LEU A 3 -52.01 -50.23 33.01
C LEU A 3 -51.56 -48.78 32.77
N LEU A 4 -51.12 -48.51 31.54
CA LEU A 4 -50.86 -47.19 30.96
C LEU A 4 -52.17 -46.41 30.80
N ASP A 5 -52.17 -45.13 31.17
CA ASP A 5 -53.17 -44.15 30.75
C ASP A 5 -52.50 -42.78 30.60
N ILE A 6 -52.41 -42.26 29.36
CA ILE A 6 -51.93 -40.91 29.05
C ILE A 6 -53.09 -40.20 28.36
N SER A 7 -53.72 -39.30 29.10
CA SER A 7 -54.83 -38.48 28.66
C SER A 7 -54.35 -37.36 27.74
N HIS A 8 -54.97 -37.29 26.55
CA HIS A 8 -54.88 -36.16 25.63
C HIS A 8 -55.83 -35.04 26.08
N ASN A 9 -55.32 -33.83 26.26
CA ASN A 9 -56.12 -32.59 26.20
C ASN A 9 -55.23 -31.43 25.74
N CYS A 10 -55.30 -31.09 24.45
CA CYS A 10 -54.74 -29.85 23.90
C CYS A 10 -55.87 -28.81 23.88
N PRO A 11 -55.78 -27.70 24.63
CA PRO A 11 -56.88 -26.74 24.72
C PRO A 11 -56.93 -25.87 23.46
N LEU A 12 -58.10 -25.80 22.82
CA LEU A 12 -58.42 -24.96 21.65
C LEU A 12 -57.92 -23.51 21.75
N SER A 13 -57.71 -22.98 22.96
CA SER A 13 -57.20 -21.63 23.22
C SER A 13 -55.80 -21.38 22.66
N TYR A 14 -54.91 -22.38 22.65
CA TYR A 14 -53.55 -22.24 22.11
C TYR A 14 -53.52 -22.16 20.58
N ILE A 15 -54.42 -22.90 19.92
CA ILE A 15 -54.56 -22.88 18.45
C ILE A 15 -55.14 -21.53 18.02
N LEU A 16 -56.13 -21.00 18.74
CA LEU A 16 -56.71 -19.70 18.42
C LEU A 16 -55.69 -18.56 18.61
N PHE A 17 -54.89 -18.61 19.69
CA PHE A 17 -53.87 -17.60 19.98
C PHE A 17 -52.75 -17.58 18.93
N THR A 18 -52.30 -18.75 18.48
CA THR A 18 -51.26 -18.86 17.43
C THR A 18 -51.75 -18.37 16.06
N ILE A 19 -53.01 -18.63 15.71
CA ILE A 19 -53.61 -18.13 14.46
C ILE A 19 -53.74 -16.59 14.49
N VAL A 20 -54.14 -16.01 15.62
CA VAL A 20 -54.24 -14.54 15.78
C VAL A 20 -52.85 -13.87 15.70
N LEU A 21 -51.83 -14.45 16.32
CA LEU A 21 -50.46 -13.93 16.22
C LEU A 21 -49.89 -14.04 14.81
N ALA A 22 -50.12 -15.15 14.12
CA ALA A 22 -49.69 -15.34 12.74
C ALA A 22 -50.38 -14.37 11.78
N THR A 23 -51.68 -14.13 11.96
CA THR A 23 -52.44 -13.16 11.14
C THR A 23 -52.03 -11.72 11.44
N LEU A 24 -51.79 -11.34 12.69
CA LEU A 24 -51.25 -10.02 13.03
C LEU A 24 -49.83 -9.81 12.49
N PHE A 25 -48.99 -10.85 12.52
CA PHE A 25 -47.65 -10.80 11.94
C PHE A 25 -47.70 -10.66 10.41
N LEU A 26 -48.57 -11.41 9.73
CA LEU A 26 -48.78 -11.28 8.29
C LEU A 26 -49.35 -9.91 7.94
N LEU A 27 -50.33 -9.39 8.68
CA LEU A 27 -50.86 -8.04 8.47
C LEU A 27 -49.80 -6.97 8.70
N HIS A 28 -48.92 -7.12 9.69
CA HIS A 28 -47.79 -6.21 9.91
C HIS A 28 -46.76 -6.30 8.77
N TYR A 29 -46.47 -7.51 8.29
CA TYR A 29 -45.54 -7.75 7.19
C TYR A 29 -46.08 -7.22 5.84
N PHE A 30 -47.38 -7.34 5.59
CA PHE A 30 -48.01 -6.84 4.35
C PHE A 30 -48.37 -5.35 4.39
N ASN A 31 -48.62 -4.77 5.58
CA ASN A 31 -48.88 -3.32 5.74
C ASN A 31 -47.61 -2.47 5.88
N HIS A 32 -46.44 -3.08 6.09
CA HIS A 32 -45.15 -2.44 5.90
C HIS A 32 -44.55 -2.89 4.57
N PRO A 33 -44.81 -2.19 3.45
CA PRO A 33 -44.06 -2.43 2.24
C PRO A 33 -42.59 -2.18 2.60
N GLY A 34 -41.82 -3.27 2.67
CA GLY A 34 -40.37 -3.20 2.86
C GLY A 34 -39.86 -2.15 1.91
N SER A 35 -39.15 -1.16 2.47
CA SER A 35 -38.55 -0.07 1.71
C SER A 35 -37.84 -0.69 0.51
N GLN A 36 -38.42 -0.52 -0.67
CA GLN A 36 -37.72 -0.91 -1.89
C GLN A 36 -36.35 -0.23 -1.83
N PRO A 37 -35.24 -0.93 -2.11
CA PRO A 37 -33.97 -0.26 -2.23
C PRO A 37 -34.18 0.85 -3.25
N LYS A 38 -34.12 2.10 -2.79
CA LYS A 38 -34.14 3.25 -3.70
C LYS A 38 -33.12 2.92 -4.77
N LEU A 39 -33.55 2.85 -6.02
CA LEU A 39 -32.65 2.81 -7.17
C LEU A 39 -31.76 4.05 -7.03
N THR A 40 -30.62 3.90 -6.36
CA THR A 40 -29.58 4.91 -6.34
C THR A 40 -29.14 5.01 -7.78
N LEU A 41 -29.50 6.10 -8.46
CA LEU A 41 -28.88 6.46 -9.72
C LEU A 41 -27.37 6.26 -9.54
N SER A 42 -26.80 5.31 -10.28
CA SER A 42 -25.37 5.04 -10.23
C SER A 42 -24.66 6.34 -10.56
N LYS A 43 -23.84 6.84 -9.63
CA LYS A 43 -23.04 8.04 -9.85
C LYS A 43 -22.25 7.85 -11.15
N PRO A 44 -22.21 8.85 -12.06
CA PRO A 44 -21.46 8.72 -13.30
C PRO A 44 -20.00 8.37 -12.98
N LEU A 45 -19.41 7.48 -13.78
CA LEU A 45 -18.02 7.08 -13.62
C LEU A 45 -17.09 8.28 -13.78
N PRO A 46 -15.95 8.31 -13.07
CA PRO A 46 -14.92 9.32 -13.28
C PRO A 46 -14.47 9.33 -14.75
N PHE A 47 -14.20 10.52 -15.27
CA PHE A 47 -13.70 10.71 -16.63
C PHE A 47 -12.33 10.05 -16.80
N ILE A 48 -12.13 9.37 -17.95
CA ILE A 48 -10.84 8.84 -18.36
C ILE A 48 -9.98 9.99 -18.90
N PRO A 49 -8.84 10.32 -18.27
CA PRO A 49 -7.98 11.41 -18.74
C PRO A 49 -7.38 11.09 -20.11
N PRO A 50 -6.90 12.11 -20.85
CA PRO A 50 -6.10 11.88 -22.06
C PRO A 50 -4.84 11.06 -21.74
N GLU A 51 -4.23 10.51 -22.80
CA GLU A 51 -2.94 9.81 -22.70
C GLU A 51 -1.89 10.71 -22.04
N ASP A 52 -1.09 10.13 -21.16
CA ASP A 52 0.02 10.78 -20.44
C ASP A 52 1.29 9.94 -20.63
N GLU A 53 2.35 10.29 -19.91
CA GLU A 53 3.64 9.59 -19.92
C GLU A 53 4.20 9.42 -18.50
N ILE A 54 5.04 8.41 -18.32
CA ILE A 54 5.84 8.24 -17.10
C ILE A 54 6.96 9.29 -17.11
N ILE A 55 6.85 10.31 -16.27
CA ILE A 55 7.86 11.39 -16.17
C ILE A 55 8.87 11.16 -15.05
N GLY A 56 8.61 10.21 -14.16
CA GLY A 56 9.51 9.86 -13.07
C GLY A 56 9.28 8.45 -12.57
N MET A 57 10.37 7.78 -12.19
CA MET A 57 10.33 6.48 -11.52
C MET A 57 11.29 6.47 -10.36
N ARG A 58 10.87 5.86 -9.24
CA ARG A 58 11.67 5.78 -8.03
C ARG A 58 11.62 4.39 -7.42
N VAL A 59 12.78 3.97 -6.95
CA VAL A 59 12.97 2.70 -6.26
C VAL A 59 13.46 2.99 -4.84
N TYR A 60 12.93 2.26 -3.86
CA TYR A 60 13.31 2.37 -2.45
C TYR A 60 13.78 1.02 -1.94
N PRO A 61 15.06 0.65 -2.17
CA PRO A 61 15.52 -0.70 -1.91
C PRO A 61 15.35 -1.16 -0.47
N ILE A 62 15.67 -0.28 0.46
CA ILE A 62 15.49 -0.53 1.89
C ILE A 62 14.21 0.19 2.35
N LYS A 63 13.28 -0.59 2.93
CA LYS A 63 12.07 -0.06 3.55
C LYS A 63 12.43 1.07 4.51
N SER A 64 11.65 2.15 4.45
CA SER A 64 11.81 3.35 5.29
C SER A 64 13.06 4.19 5.01
N CYS A 65 13.99 3.74 4.18
CA CYS A 65 15.15 4.53 3.76
C CYS A 65 14.86 5.37 2.53
N ARG A 66 15.84 6.17 2.12
CA ARG A 66 15.74 7.02 0.94
C ARG A 66 15.85 6.19 -0.34
N GLY A 67 14.97 6.50 -1.28
CA GLY A 67 15.02 5.95 -2.64
C GLY A 67 15.70 6.90 -3.61
N PHE A 68 16.01 6.39 -4.80
CA PHE A 68 16.63 7.13 -5.89
C PHE A 68 15.76 7.07 -7.15
N ASP A 69 15.96 8.05 -8.04
CA ASP A 69 15.31 8.10 -9.34
C ASP A 69 15.99 7.14 -10.33
N VAL A 70 15.21 6.52 -11.19
CA VAL A 70 15.68 5.61 -12.23
C VAL A 70 15.11 5.99 -13.59
N LYS A 71 15.89 5.79 -14.65
CA LYS A 71 15.44 5.99 -16.04
C LYS A 71 14.67 4.79 -16.58
N SER A 72 15.00 3.61 -16.08
CA SER A 72 14.35 2.35 -16.39
C SER A 72 14.31 1.45 -15.15
N ALA A 73 13.32 0.59 -15.07
CA ALA A 73 13.26 -0.46 -14.05
C ALA A 73 12.42 -1.63 -14.57
N ARG A 74 12.81 -2.86 -14.21
CA ARG A 74 11.96 -4.01 -14.46
C ARG A 74 10.78 -3.98 -13.49
N LEU A 75 9.55 -3.98 -14.02
CA LEU A 75 8.34 -4.24 -13.28
C LEU A 75 8.23 -5.76 -13.06
N LEU A 76 8.14 -6.16 -11.80
CA LEU A 76 7.85 -7.52 -11.37
C LEU A 76 6.43 -7.55 -10.80
N ARG A 77 5.87 -8.76 -10.67
CA ARG A 77 4.61 -8.99 -9.94
C ARG A 77 4.64 -8.39 -8.53
N THR A 78 5.82 -8.38 -7.90
CA THR A 78 6.04 -7.89 -6.53
C THR A 78 6.40 -6.42 -6.38
N GLY A 79 6.57 -5.68 -7.49
CA GLY A 79 6.89 -4.25 -7.52
C GLY A 79 7.95 -3.92 -8.56
N LEU A 80 8.49 -2.70 -8.54
CA LEU A 80 9.70 -2.41 -9.30
C LEU A 80 10.86 -3.25 -8.74
N ASP A 81 11.79 -3.63 -9.61
CA ASP A 81 13.00 -4.33 -9.20
C ASP A 81 13.75 -3.55 -8.10
N LEU A 82 14.37 -4.29 -7.20
CA LEU A 82 14.98 -3.83 -5.94
C LEU A 82 14.01 -3.21 -4.92
N ASP A 83 12.79 -2.84 -5.27
CA ASP A 83 11.92 -2.03 -4.42
C ASP A 83 11.48 -2.76 -3.13
N ARG A 84 11.90 -2.22 -1.99
CA ARG A 84 11.67 -2.74 -0.64
C ARG A 84 12.06 -4.22 -0.51
N ASN A 85 13.14 -4.64 -1.16
CA ASN A 85 13.73 -5.96 -0.98
C ASN A 85 14.39 -6.14 0.40
N TRP A 86 14.79 -5.03 1.04
CA TRP A 86 15.37 -5.03 2.37
C TRP A 86 14.53 -4.24 3.38
N MET A 87 14.72 -4.50 4.66
CA MET A 87 14.26 -3.65 5.75
C MET A 87 15.20 -3.75 6.95
N PHE A 88 15.21 -2.73 7.81
CA PHE A 88 15.80 -2.83 9.15
C PHE A 88 14.79 -3.39 10.13
N ILE A 89 15.23 -4.29 11.00
CA ILE A 89 14.48 -4.79 12.17
C ILE A 89 15.23 -4.49 13.45
N SER A 90 14.51 -4.33 14.55
CA SER A 90 15.08 -4.32 15.90
C SER A 90 15.49 -5.75 16.29
N THR A 91 16.66 -5.92 16.90
CA THR A 91 17.10 -7.22 17.43
C THR A 91 16.27 -7.67 18.61
N GLU A 92 15.85 -6.73 19.47
CA GLU A 92 15.05 -6.96 20.66
C GLU A 92 13.63 -7.46 20.31
N THR A 93 12.91 -6.71 19.46
CA THR A 93 11.50 -7.02 19.17
C THR A 93 11.30 -7.86 17.92
N ARG A 94 12.32 -7.97 17.06
CA ARG A 94 12.24 -8.58 15.71
C ARG A 94 11.28 -7.88 14.76
N GLU A 95 10.77 -6.71 15.14
CA GLU A 95 9.87 -5.89 14.33
C GLU A 95 10.64 -4.88 13.49
N PHE A 96 10.10 -4.58 12.31
CA PHE A 96 10.64 -3.59 11.39
C PHE A 96 10.67 -2.17 11.95
N LEU A 97 11.73 -1.42 11.59
CA LEU A 97 11.81 0.00 11.85
C LEU A 97 11.07 0.82 10.79
N THR A 98 10.53 1.97 11.21
CA THR A 98 9.77 2.85 10.34
C THR A 98 10.23 4.29 10.45
N ILE A 99 10.04 5.05 9.36
CA ILE A 99 10.26 6.50 9.35
C ILE A 99 9.45 7.21 10.47
N ARG A 100 8.32 6.62 10.90
CA ARG A 100 7.48 7.17 11.96
C ARG A 100 8.14 7.08 13.33
N SER A 101 8.87 6.01 13.59
CA SER A 101 9.57 5.76 14.85
C SER A 101 10.97 6.38 14.86
N ASN A 102 11.65 6.41 13.70
CA ASN A 102 12.95 7.05 13.56
C ASN A 102 13.06 7.70 12.17
N SER A 103 12.98 9.04 12.11
CA SER A 103 13.05 9.77 10.85
C SER A 103 14.45 9.79 10.24
N ASN A 104 15.52 9.54 11.02
CA ASN A 104 16.90 9.48 10.51
C ASN A 104 17.09 8.39 9.45
N MET A 105 16.18 7.42 9.37
CA MET A 105 16.18 6.44 8.27
C MET A 105 16.15 7.11 6.88
N THR A 106 15.57 8.31 6.74
CA THR A 106 15.59 9.03 5.44
C THR A 106 16.98 9.54 5.05
N LEU A 107 17.94 9.57 5.98
CA LEU A 107 19.33 9.94 5.72
C LEU A 107 20.19 8.74 5.31
N ILE A 108 19.63 7.52 5.39
CA ILE A 108 20.21 6.31 4.80
C ILE A 108 19.85 6.31 3.32
N ARG A 109 20.85 6.53 2.47
CA ARG A 109 20.72 6.54 1.01
C ARG A 109 21.20 5.22 0.43
N THR A 110 20.69 4.91 -0.75
CA THR A 110 21.14 3.76 -1.54
C THR A 110 21.48 4.19 -2.95
N ALA A 111 22.43 3.49 -3.57
CA ALA A 111 22.73 3.62 -5.00
C ALA A 111 22.96 2.21 -5.57
N PHE A 112 22.36 1.93 -6.71
CA PHE A 112 22.57 0.69 -7.44
C PHE A 112 23.68 0.88 -8.48
N ASP A 113 24.64 -0.03 -8.49
CA ASP A 113 25.68 -0.13 -9.50
C ASP A 113 25.40 -1.37 -10.37
N SER A 114 25.05 -1.14 -11.63
CA SER A 114 24.71 -2.19 -12.59
C SER A 114 25.92 -2.97 -13.10
N ASP A 115 27.11 -2.37 -13.07
CA ASP A 115 28.33 -3.02 -13.60
C ASP A 115 28.82 -4.10 -12.65
N THR A 116 28.65 -3.87 -11.34
CA THR A 116 29.04 -4.81 -10.29
C THR A 116 27.86 -5.59 -9.69
N ASP A 117 26.63 -5.26 -10.07
CA ASP A 117 25.38 -5.73 -9.46
C ASP A 117 25.34 -5.54 -7.94
N THR A 118 25.74 -4.35 -7.48
CA THR A 118 25.81 -4.03 -6.04
C THR A 118 24.86 -2.92 -5.62
N LEU A 119 24.36 -3.03 -4.40
CA LEU A 119 23.66 -1.98 -3.69
C LEU A 119 24.61 -1.35 -2.68
N ASN A 120 24.96 -0.10 -2.95
CA ASN A 120 25.78 0.73 -2.08
C ASN A 120 24.88 1.47 -1.08
N ILE A 121 25.18 1.39 0.21
CA ILE A 121 24.39 1.99 1.29
C ILE A 121 25.22 3.07 1.96
N PHE A 122 24.65 4.27 2.10
CA PHE A 122 25.32 5.45 2.62
C PHE A 122 24.58 6.04 3.80
N ILE A 123 25.33 6.64 4.73
CA ILE A 123 24.82 7.52 5.78
C ILE A 123 25.50 8.87 5.60
N GLN A 124 24.73 9.95 5.42
CA GLN A 124 25.27 11.31 5.25
C GLN A 124 26.39 11.39 4.19
N ASN A 125 26.24 10.65 3.08
CA ASN A 125 27.19 10.54 1.96
C ASN A 125 28.46 9.70 2.22
N ASN A 126 28.64 9.15 3.43
CA ASN A 126 29.69 8.16 3.69
C ASN A 126 29.19 6.77 3.31
N LYS A 127 29.95 6.02 2.50
CA LYS A 127 29.61 4.64 2.16
C LYS A 127 29.84 3.76 3.38
N ILE A 128 28.78 3.07 3.82
CA ILE A 128 28.77 2.24 5.03
C ILE A 128 28.82 0.76 4.68
N ALA A 129 28.11 0.36 3.63
CA ALA A 129 28.04 -1.02 3.20
C ALA A 129 27.92 -1.13 1.68
N GLU A 130 28.39 -2.26 1.16
CA GLU A 130 28.18 -2.72 -0.20
C GLU A 130 27.70 -4.17 -0.10
N ILE A 131 26.56 -4.47 -0.72
CA ILE A 131 25.97 -5.81 -0.74
C ILE A 131 25.50 -6.12 -2.17
N PRO A 132 25.40 -7.39 -2.58
CA PRO A 132 24.82 -7.72 -3.87
C PRO A 132 23.39 -7.19 -3.98
N ALA A 133 23.04 -6.60 -5.11
CA ALA A 133 21.69 -6.12 -5.40
C ALA A 133 20.75 -7.30 -5.72
N HIS A 134 21.26 -8.34 -6.40
CA HIS A 134 20.54 -9.58 -6.66
C HIS A 134 21.30 -10.79 -6.09
N PRO A 135 21.38 -10.92 -4.76
CA PRO A 135 22.15 -12.00 -4.14
C PRO A 135 21.55 -13.37 -4.50
N THR A 136 22.42 -14.30 -4.91
CA THR A 136 22.00 -15.69 -5.14
C THR A 136 21.64 -16.37 -3.82
N THR A 137 20.84 -17.44 -3.88
CA THR A 137 20.51 -18.22 -2.68
C THR A 137 21.75 -18.77 -1.98
N GLU A 138 22.77 -19.17 -2.74
CA GLU A 138 24.04 -19.65 -2.18
C GLU A 138 24.78 -18.54 -1.45
N TRP A 139 24.90 -17.36 -2.07
CA TRP A 139 25.51 -16.21 -1.42
C TRP A 139 24.80 -15.86 -0.11
N LEU A 140 23.46 -15.88 -0.09
CA LEU A 140 22.67 -15.62 1.11
C LEU A 140 22.97 -16.65 2.20
N ARG A 141 23.00 -17.95 1.90
CA ARG A 141 23.31 -19.00 2.89
C ARG A 141 24.70 -18.86 3.51
N CYS A 142 25.70 -18.40 2.74
CA CYS A 142 27.06 -18.21 3.25
C CYS A 142 27.23 -16.91 4.08
N ASN A 143 26.45 -15.87 3.78
CA ASN A 143 26.68 -14.52 4.32
C ASN A 143 25.60 -14.04 5.30
N THR A 144 24.47 -14.73 5.37
CA THR A 144 23.29 -14.33 6.17
C THR A 144 22.66 -15.55 6.84
N GLU A 145 21.71 -15.31 7.75
CA GLU A 145 20.94 -16.37 8.41
C GLU A 145 19.45 -16.20 8.13
N LEU A 146 18.76 -17.26 7.70
CA LEU A 146 17.31 -17.20 7.47
C LEU A 146 16.56 -17.24 8.80
N LYS A 147 15.90 -16.14 9.15
CA LYS A 147 15.13 -16.00 10.40
C LYS A 147 13.75 -15.41 10.14
N LYS A 148 12.91 -15.39 11.17
CA LYS A 148 11.64 -14.66 11.14
C LYS A 148 11.84 -13.18 11.45
N ALA A 149 11.02 -12.36 10.81
CA ALA A 149 10.94 -10.92 10.99
C ALA A 149 9.47 -10.47 10.93
N GLY A 150 9.12 -9.55 11.82
CA GLY A 150 7.78 -8.99 11.92
C GLY A 150 7.58 -7.76 11.03
N ILE A 151 6.45 -7.72 10.34
CA ILE A 151 5.98 -6.57 9.58
C ILE A 151 4.46 -6.50 9.58
N TRP A 152 3.90 -5.40 10.10
CA TRP A 152 2.45 -5.15 10.15
C TRP A 152 1.63 -6.30 10.74
N GLY A 153 2.09 -6.84 11.87
CA GLY A 153 1.43 -7.96 12.56
C GLY A 153 1.52 -9.30 11.82
N GLU A 154 2.37 -9.40 10.80
CA GLU A 154 2.66 -10.63 10.06
C GLU A 154 4.12 -11.02 10.23
N GLN A 155 4.37 -12.31 10.39
CA GLN A 155 5.72 -12.88 10.43
C GLN A 155 6.10 -13.39 9.04
N THR A 156 7.24 -12.96 8.54
CA THR A 156 7.79 -13.42 7.27
C THR A 156 9.23 -13.90 7.46
N ASP A 157 9.71 -14.71 6.53
CA ASP A 157 11.11 -15.11 6.50
C ASP A 157 11.97 -14.00 5.88
N ALA A 158 13.17 -13.83 6.44
CA ALA A 158 14.14 -12.86 5.99
C ALA A 158 15.57 -13.33 6.28
N TRP A 159 16.46 -13.08 5.32
CA TRP A 159 17.88 -13.33 5.40
C TRP A 159 18.55 -12.19 6.19
N GLU A 160 18.99 -12.49 7.39
CA GLU A 160 19.57 -11.53 8.33
C GLU A 160 21.07 -11.39 8.14
N TYR A 161 21.52 -10.15 7.92
CA TYR A 161 22.94 -9.84 7.81
C TYR A 161 23.59 -9.82 9.20
N LYS A 162 24.90 -10.14 9.24
CA LYS A 162 25.69 -10.19 10.48
C LYS A 162 25.85 -8.80 11.11
N THR A 163 26.07 -8.77 12.43
CA THR A 163 26.32 -7.55 13.21
C THR A 163 27.44 -6.70 12.64
N THR A 164 28.50 -7.32 12.09
CA THR A 164 29.64 -6.62 11.49
C THR A 164 29.24 -5.68 10.36
N LEU A 165 28.21 -6.03 9.58
CA LEU A 165 27.65 -5.16 8.54
C LEU A 165 26.70 -4.11 9.13
N THR A 166 25.96 -4.48 10.18
CA THR A 166 24.83 -3.66 10.65
C THR A 166 25.18 -2.69 11.77
N GLN A 167 26.32 -2.88 12.45
CA GLN A 167 26.73 -2.06 13.61
C GLN A 167 26.73 -0.55 13.32
N PRO A 168 27.28 -0.05 12.19
CA PRO A 168 27.26 1.39 11.92
C PRO A 168 25.84 1.96 11.79
N PHE A 169 24.87 1.14 11.34
CA PHE A 169 23.46 1.55 11.29
C PHE A 169 22.83 1.53 12.69
N SER A 170 23.21 0.59 13.55
CA SER A 170 22.78 0.58 14.95
C SER A 170 23.24 1.85 15.68
N ASP A 171 24.51 2.23 15.49
CA ASP A 171 25.09 3.42 16.10
C ASP A 171 24.36 4.69 15.61
N PHE A 172 24.15 4.79 14.29
CA PHE A 172 23.47 5.93 13.67
C PHE A 172 22.00 6.06 14.06
N LEU A 173 21.27 4.95 14.15
CA LEU A 173 19.85 4.94 14.50
C LEU A 173 19.62 4.95 16.02
N SER A 174 20.68 4.73 16.82
CA SER A 174 20.63 4.58 18.28
C SER A 174 19.64 3.50 18.73
N VAL A 175 19.56 2.42 17.95
CA VAL A 175 18.74 1.22 18.19
C VAL A 175 19.55 0.04 17.67
N ASP A 176 19.65 -1.06 18.41
CA ASP A 176 20.30 -2.26 17.86
C ASP A 176 19.41 -2.86 16.76
N VAL A 177 19.93 -2.81 15.53
CA VAL A 177 19.22 -3.24 14.33
C VAL A 177 19.96 -4.32 13.56
N ARG A 178 19.19 -5.08 12.78
CA ARG A 178 19.72 -5.89 11.68
C ARG A 178 19.08 -5.45 10.38
N LEU A 179 19.89 -5.38 9.33
CA LEU A 179 19.38 -5.36 7.97
C LEU A 179 18.94 -6.78 7.63
N VAL A 180 17.79 -6.92 6.97
CA VAL A 180 17.31 -8.20 6.46
C VAL A 180 16.90 -8.08 5.00
N TYR A 181 17.17 -9.12 4.21
CA TYR A 181 16.70 -9.28 2.83
C TYR A 181 15.52 -10.24 2.77
N LYS A 182 14.54 -10.00 1.90
CA LYS A 182 13.30 -10.78 1.85
C LYS A 182 13.59 -12.26 1.60
N GLY A 183 13.06 -13.14 2.46
CA GLY A 183 13.18 -14.60 2.33
C GLY A 183 12.30 -15.17 1.21
N PRO A 184 12.42 -16.48 0.93
CA PRO A 184 11.74 -17.13 -0.18
C PRO A 184 10.22 -17.21 -0.05
N THR A 185 9.65 -17.18 1.17
CA THR A 185 8.20 -17.33 1.37
C THR A 185 7.46 -16.07 0.88
N PRO A 186 6.54 -16.16 -0.10
CA PRO A 186 5.82 -14.98 -0.59
C PRO A 186 5.01 -14.31 0.52
N ARG A 187 5.10 -12.97 0.62
CA ARG A 187 4.17 -12.20 1.45
C ARG A 187 2.94 -11.83 0.64
N VAL A 188 1.94 -12.72 0.69
CA VAL A 188 0.70 -12.60 -0.08
C VAL A 188 -0.04 -11.30 0.27
N LEU A 189 -0.58 -10.64 -0.74
CA LEU A 189 -1.33 -9.40 -0.55
C LEU A 189 -2.58 -9.63 0.32
N ARG A 190 -2.88 -8.66 1.17
CA ARG A 190 -4.04 -8.62 2.08
C ARG A 190 -4.85 -7.34 1.85
N GLY A 191 -5.98 -7.20 2.54
CA GLY A 191 -6.85 -6.02 2.42
C GLY A 191 -7.37 -5.87 0.99
N CYS A 192 -7.24 -4.67 0.40
CA CYS A 192 -7.69 -4.40 -0.98
C CYS A 192 -7.04 -5.28 -2.07
N GLY A 193 -5.89 -5.89 -1.77
CA GLY A 193 -5.16 -6.76 -2.70
C GLY A 193 -5.34 -8.25 -2.40
N ALA A 194 -6.22 -8.60 -1.45
CA ALA A 194 -6.46 -9.99 -1.09
C ALA A 194 -6.88 -10.83 -2.31
N PRO A 195 -6.44 -12.10 -2.43
CA PRO A 195 -6.71 -12.92 -3.61
C PRO A 195 -8.19 -13.01 -4.00
N LYS A 196 -9.09 -13.08 -3.01
CA LYS A 196 -10.55 -13.12 -3.22
C LYS A 196 -11.12 -11.86 -3.90
N LEU A 197 -10.45 -10.71 -3.75
CA LEU A 197 -10.87 -9.43 -4.33
C LEU A 197 -10.14 -9.16 -5.65
N LEU A 198 -8.86 -9.52 -5.72
CA LEU A 198 -8.04 -9.32 -6.91
C LEU A 198 -8.32 -10.38 -8.00
N GLY A 199 -8.88 -11.53 -7.61
CA GLY A 199 -9.09 -12.68 -8.50
C GLY A 199 -7.84 -13.51 -8.78
N ARG A 200 -6.70 -13.14 -8.19
CA ARG A 200 -5.41 -13.84 -8.31
C ARG A 200 -4.55 -13.65 -7.06
N THR A 201 -3.63 -14.57 -6.82
CA THR A 201 -2.66 -14.46 -5.74
C THR A 201 -1.46 -13.66 -6.23
N GLU A 202 -1.20 -12.55 -5.55
CA GLU A 202 -0.01 -11.75 -5.75
C GLU A 202 0.69 -11.56 -4.41
N ALA A 203 1.95 -11.12 -4.47
CA ALA A 203 2.75 -10.88 -3.28
C ALA A 203 3.49 -9.55 -3.36
N THR A 204 4.05 -9.12 -2.25
CA THR A 204 4.95 -7.97 -2.19
C THR A 204 6.18 -8.32 -1.35
N LYS A 205 7.23 -7.50 -1.43
CA LYS A 205 8.47 -7.64 -0.66
C LYS A 205 8.32 -7.05 0.74
N PHE A 206 8.86 -5.87 1.04
CA PHE A 206 8.66 -5.16 2.29
C PHE A 206 7.88 -3.83 2.15
N ALA A 207 7.17 -3.63 1.03
CA ALA A 207 6.22 -2.52 0.89
C ALA A 207 5.10 -2.57 1.95
N ASP A 208 4.35 -1.50 2.18
CA ASP A 208 3.31 -1.51 3.23
C ASP A 208 2.07 -2.30 2.84
N MET A 209 1.63 -2.18 1.59
CA MET A 209 0.40 -2.80 1.12
C MET A 209 0.58 -3.38 -0.28
N MET A 210 0.66 -2.52 -1.29
CA MET A 210 0.72 -2.95 -2.70
C MET A 210 2.11 -2.76 -3.31
N PRO A 211 2.44 -3.56 -4.35
CA PRO A 211 3.71 -3.50 -5.07
C PRO A 211 4.09 -2.12 -5.62
N VAL A 212 3.13 -1.34 -6.12
CA VAL A 212 3.40 -0.09 -6.83
C VAL A 212 2.51 1.02 -6.30
N LEU A 213 3.09 2.20 -6.07
CA LEU A 213 2.36 3.45 -5.83
C LEU A 213 2.50 4.38 -7.04
N VAL A 214 1.39 4.75 -7.66
CA VAL A 214 1.32 5.73 -8.76
C VAL A 214 0.83 7.07 -8.23
N VAL A 215 1.44 8.17 -8.65
CA VAL A 215 1.06 9.53 -8.25
C VAL A 215 1.10 10.50 -9.43
N SER A 216 0.30 11.55 -9.34
CA SER A 216 0.21 12.63 -10.32
C SER A 216 0.94 13.89 -9.86
N MET A 217 1.75 14.48 -10.74
CA MET A 217 2.35 15.79 -10.48
C MET A 217 1.30 16.92 -10.43
N ALA A 218 0.15 16.78 -11.10
CA ALA A 218 -0.94 17.74 -10.96
C ALA A 218 -1.47 17.78 -9.51
N SER A 219 -1.60 16.62 -8.88
CA SER A 219 -2.07 16.49 -7.50
C SER A 219 -1.09 17.05 -6.46
N ILE A 220 0.22 16.88 -6.65
CA ILE A 220 1.22 17.51 -5.74
C ILE A 220 1.24 19.03 -5.93
N ARG A 221 1.10 19.54 -7.16
CA ARG A 221 1.02 20.99 -7.42
C ARG A 221 -0.19 21.60 -6.73
N GLU A 222 -1.35 20.93 -6.77
CA GLU A 222 -2.56 21.40 -6.09
C GLU A 222 -2.39 21.42 -4.56
N LEU A 223 -1.80 20.36 -3.99
CA LEU A 223 -1.49 20.33 -2.56
C LEU A 223 -0.49 21.43 -2.18
N ASN A 224 0.54 21.66 -2.98
CA ASN A 224 1.54 22.70 -2.74
C ASN A 224 0.93 24.10 -2.81
N ALA A 225 0.04 24.38 -3.78
CA ALA A 225 -0.69 25.64 -3.83
C ALA A 225 -1.52 25.88 -2.55
N ARG A 226 -2.13 24.82 -1.99
CA ARG A 226 -2.84 24.90 -0.71
C ARG A 226 -1.92 25.13 0.49
N LEU A 227 -0.72 24.54 0.50
CA LEU A 227 0.28 24.74 1.55
C LEU A 227 0.81 26.18 1.52
N VAL A 228 1.18 26.67 0.34
CA VAL A 228 1.61 28.06 0.14
C VAL A 228 0.51 29.04 0.59
N GLY A 229 -0.75 28.74 0.27
CA GLY A 229 -1.91 29.54 0.70
C GLY A 229 -2.12 29.64 2.22
N ILE A 230 -1.48 28.77 3.01
CA ILE A 230 -1.49 28.84 4.49
C ILE A 230 -0.12 29.23 5.07
N GLY A 231 0.79 29.75 4.25
CA GLY A 231 2.12 30.23 4.68
C GLY A 231 3.19 29.14 4.83
N GLU A 232 2.93 27.93 4.33
CA GLU A 232 3.86 26.81 4.40
C GLU A 232 4.68 26.69 3.11
N LYS A 233 5.87 26.08 3.21
CA LYS A 233 6.71 25.81 2.02
C LYS A 233 6.12 24.69 1.17
N GLU A 234 6.40 24.73 -0.12
CA GLU A 234 6.16 23.59 -1.01
C GLU A 234 6.94 22.36 -0.54
N ILE A 235 6.40 21.19 -0.88
CA ILE A 235 6.99 19.91 -0.53
C ILE A 235 7.19 19.05 -1.76
N GLU A 236 8.25 18.24 -1.72
CA GLU A 236 8.59 17.32 -2.79
C GLU A 236 7.70 16.07 -2.81
N ILE A 237 7.43 15.57 -4.01
CA ILE A 237 6.62 14.37 -4.21
C ILE A 237 7.25 13.12 -3.59
N GLU A 238 8.58 13.09 -3.42
CA GLU A 238 9.29 11.96 -2.80
C GLU A 238 8.87 11.70 -1.34
N ARG A 239 8.29 12.68 -0.65
CA ARG A 239 7.68 12.50 0.69
C ARG A 239 6.50 11.53 0.68
N PHE A 240 5.85 11.37 -0.47
CA PHE A 240 4.78 10.40 -0.67
C PHE A 240 5.28 9.01 -1.09
N ARG A 241 6.59 8.90 -1.37
CA ARG A 241 7.31 7.66 -1.71
C ARG A 241 6.74 6.89 -2.92
N PRO A 242 6.38 7.56 -4.02
CA PRO A 242 5.81 6.91 -5.20
C PRO A 242 6.82 6.04 -5.93
N ASN A 243 6.34 5.07 -6.70
CA ASN A 243 7.17 4.31 -7.63
C ASN A 243 7.11 4.89 -9.04
N ILE A 244 5.91 5.26 -9.49
CA ILE A 244 5.64 5.82 -10.83
C ILE A 244 5.02 7.20 -10.66
N ILE A 245 5.55 8.18 -11.38
CA ILE A 245 5.11 9.56 -11.37
C ILE A 245 4.71 9.93 -12.79
N ILE A 246 3.50 10.46 -12.95
CA ILE A 246 3.01 11.01 -14.21
C ILE A 246 2.85 12.52 -14.13
N ARG A 247 2.69 13.20 -15.27
CA ARG A 247 2.45 14.64 -15.29
C ARG A 247 1.10 15.01 -14.70
N GLY A 248 0.07 14.24 -15.06
CA GLY A 248 -1.34 14.45 -14.74
C GLY A 248 -1.93 15.65 -15.46
N SER A 249 -3.11 15.46 -16.07
CA SER A 249 -3.89 16.55 -16.67
C SER A 249 -4.62 17.36 -15.61
N GLU A 250 -5.34 16.69 -14.71
CA GLU A 250 -6.12 17.29 -13.64
C GLU A 250 -5.71 16.74 -12.28
N PRO A 251 -5.66 17.58 -11.23
CA PRO A 251 -5.38 17.10 -9.89
C PRO A 251 -6.49 16.16 -9.43
N TRP A 252 -6.10 15.07 -8.76
CA TRP A 252 -7.00 14.10 -8.12
C TRP A 252 -7.81 13.23 -9.08
N ASN A 253 -7.65 13.36 -10.40
CA ASN A 253 -8.31 12.47 -11.36
C ASN A 253 -7.96 10.99 -11.09
N GLU A 254 -6.78 10.73 -10.53
CA GLU A 254 -6.33 9.38 -10.17
C GLU A 254 -7.21 8.65 -9.16
N ASP A 255 -7.99 9.38 -8.35
CA ASP A 255 -8.86 8.81 -7.32
C ASP A 255 -9.92 7.84 -7.85
N GLY A 256 -10.16 7.87 -9.15
CA GLY A 256 -11.13 7.05 -9.86
C GLY A 256 -10.52 5.97 -10.75
N TRP A 257 -9.20 5.88 -10.93
CA TRP A 257 -8.62 4.93 -11.88
C TRP A 257 -8.83 3.48 -11.43
N LYS A 258 -9.12 2.57 -12.37
CA LYS A 258 -9.32 1.15 -12.07
C LYS A 258 -8.28 0.26 -12.75
N VAL A 259 -7.94 0.54 -14.01
CA VAL A 259 -6.92 -0.18 -14.76
C VAL A 259 -6.03 0.81 -15.48
N LEU A 260 -4.72 0.57 -15.39
CA LEU A 260 -3.69 1.32 -16.07
C LEU A 260 -3.05 0.43 -17.13
N ARG A 261 -2.71 1.01 -18.28
CA ARG A 261 -1.93 0.38 -19.35
C ARG A 261 -0.72 1.26 -19.66
N LEU A 262 0.47 0.66 -19.59
CA LEU A 262 1.77 1.31 -19.76
C LEU A 262 2.42 0.79 -21.03
N GLY A 263 2.82 1.69 -21.92
CA GLY A 263 3.33 1.36 -23.25
C GLY A 263 2.22 1.02 -24.27
N ASP A 264 2.64 0.56 -25.45
CA ASP A 264 1.77 0.24 -26.58
C ASP A 264 2.01 -1.20 -27.08
N GLY A 265 1.05 -1.71 -27.87
CA GLY A 265 1.17 -3.01 -28.54
C GLY A 265 1.12 -4.22 -27.61
N GLU A 266 1.71 -5.32 -28.06
CA GLU A 266 1.74 -6.61 -27.36
C GLU A 266 2.66 -6.64 -26.13
N GLY A 267 3.59 -5.67 -26.02
CA GLY A 267 4.49 -5.52 -24.87
C GLY A 267 3.97 -4.57 -23.78
N ALA A 268 2.75 -4.05 -23.91
CA ALA A 268 2.19 -3.14 -22.93
C ALA A 268 1.91 -3.86 -21.59
N LEU A 269 2.19 -3.17 -20.50
CA LEU A 269 2.03 -3.67 -19.14
C LEU A 269 0.74 -3.11 -18.54
N GLU A 270 -0.01 -3.92 -17.83
CA GLU A 270 -1.23 -3.54 -17.15
C GLU A 270 -1.09 -3.62 -15.63
N LEU A 271 -1.71 -2.66 -14.94
CA LEU A 271 -1.78 -2.62 -13.49
C LEU A 271 -3.24 -2.46 -13.06
N ASP A 272 -3.64 -3.26 -12.08
CA ASP A 272 -4.89 -3.05 -11.36
C ASP A 272 -4.71 -1.97 -10.31
N VAL A 273 -5.54 -0.95 -10.36
CA VAL A 273 -5.65 0.03 -9.28
C VAL A 273 -6.64 -0.53 -8.26
N VAL A 274 -6.15 -0.84 -7.07
CA VAL A 274 -6.93 -1.59 -6.06
C VAL A 274 -7.41 -0.70 -4.91
N SER A 275 -6.73 0.42 -4.65
CA SER A 275 -7.12 1.31 -3.57
C SER A 275 -6.47 2.69 -3.67
N ARG A 276 -7.14 3.68 -3.11
CA ARG A 276 -6.51 4.95 -2.77
C ARG A 276 -5.46 4.73 -1.69
N CYS A 277 -4.30 5.37 -1.82
CA CYS A 277 -3.26 5.27 -0.82
C CYS A 277 -3.59 6.16 0.37
N LEU A 278 -4.08 5.54 1.46
CA LEU A 278 -4.28 6.24 2.72
C LEU A 278 -2.93 6.64 3.32
N ARG A 279 -2.79 7.94 3.58
CA ARG A 279 -1.57 8.50 4.09
C ARG A 279 -1.49 8.33 5.60
N CYS A 280 -0.27 8.36 6.10
CA CYS A 280 0.05 8.61 7.50
C CYS A 280 0.83 9.93 7.58
N GLN A 281 1.44 10.22 8.73
CA GLN A 281 2.27 11.43 8.90
C GLN A 281 3.67 11.35 8.28
N VAL A 282 4.04 10.25 7.61
CA VAL A 282 5.37 10.13 6.96
C VAL A 282 5.66 11.30 6.00
N PRO A 283 4.72 11.80 5.18
CA PRO A 283 4.99 12.94 4.32
C PRO A 283 5.39 14.23 5.06
N ASN A 284 5.15 14.32 6.37
CA ASN A 284 5.60 15.45 7.18
C ASN A 284 7.12 15.51 7.33
N ILE A 285 7.80 14.41 7.07
CA ILE A 285 9.24 14.29 7.29
C ILE A 285 9.98 14.77 6.05
N ASN A 286 10.90 15.72 6.26
CA ASN A 286 11.82 16.15 5.23
C ASN A 286 12.86 15.05 5.00
N PRO A 287 12.92 14.44 3.80
CA PRO A 287 13.85 13.35 3.53
C PRO A 287 15.32 13.78 3.52
N GLU A 288 15.63 15.07 3.33
CA GLU A 288 17.00 15.59 3.38
C GLU A 288 17.52 15.79 4.80
N THR A 289 16.65 16.23 5.71
CA THR A 289 17.06 16.68 7.05
C THR A 289 16.55 15.80 8.18
N ALA A 290 15.72 14.80 7.86
CA ALA A 290 14.94 14.00 8.83
C ALA A 290 14.01 14.82 9.74
N TYR A 291 13.87 16.13 9.52
CA TYR A 291 12.98 16.99 10.30
C TYR A 291 11.52 16.64 10.03
N LYS A 292 10.77 16.30 11.08
CA LYS A 292 9.32 16.07 11.02
C LYS A 292 8.58 17.38 11.29
N HIS A 293 7.91 17.91 10.28
CA HIS A 293 6.99 19.02 10.51
C HIS A 293 5.85 18.56 11.43
N PRO A 294 5.49 19.32 12.48
CA PRO A 294 4.49 18.89 13.46
C PRO A 294 3.07 18.73 12.90
N ARG A 295 2.81 19.22 11.68
CA ARG A 295 1.46 19.42 11.13
C ARG A 295 1.37 19.08 9.64
N GLN A 296 2.27 19.61 8.80
CA GLN A 296 2.12 19.53 7.35
C GLN A 296 2.93 18.43 6.69
N PRO A 297 2.44 17.85 5.57
CA PRO A 297 1.17 18.16 4.89
C PRO A 297 -0.05 17.42 5.47
N TRP A 298 0.14 16.61 6.52
CA TRP A 298 -0.92 15.80 7.12
C TRP A 298 -2.20 16.59 7.43
N ASP A 299 -2.09 17.70 8.14
CA ASP A 299 -3.22 18.53 8.54
C ASP A 299 -3.96 19.11 7.34
N GLN A 300 -3.22 19.60 6.33
CA GLN A 300 -3.84 20.14 5.13
C GLN A 300 -4.58 19.05 4.36
N LEU A 301 -3.98 17.87 4.19
CA LEU A 301 -4.64 16.73 3.55
C LEU A 301 -5.89 16.28 4.32
N MET A 302 -5.85 16.26 5.65
CA MET A 302 -6.99 15.87 6.49
C MET A 302 -8.24 16.75 6.27
N LYS A 303 -8.07 18.02 5.89
CA LYS A 303 -9.20 18.92 5.65
C LYS A 303 -10.06 18.50 4.45
N TYR A 304 -9.47 17.95 3.40
CA TYR A 304 -10.19 17.75 2.12
C TYR A 304 -9.97 16.40 1.44
N ARG A 305 -9.01 15.59 1.90
CA ARG A 305 -8.63 14.31 1.26
C ARG A 305 -9.11 13.07 2.00
N ARG A 306 -10.02 13.21 2.99
CA ARG A 306 -10.71 12.08 3.66
C ARG A 306 -11.84 11.53 2.79
N ILE A 307 -11.48 11.09 1.59
CA ILE A 307 -12.43 10.74 0.53
C ILE A 307 -12.74 9.24 0.45
N ASP A 308 -11.93 8.39 1.08
CA ASP A 308 -12.12 6.96 1.01
C ASP A 308 -13.20 6.50 2.01
N PRO A 309 -14.30 5.90 1.54
CA PRO A 309 -15.40 5.46 2.40
C PRO A 309 -15.00 4.32 3.37
N GLY A 310 -14.00 3.52 3.03
CA GLY A 310 -13.56 2.38 3.84
C GLY A 310 -12.78 2.78 5.08
N PHE A 311 -12.13 3.95 5.07
CA PHE A 311 -11.50 4.49 6.28
C PHE A 311 -11.35 6.02 6.25
N LYS A 312 -12.43 6.71 6.61
CA LYS A 312 -12.53 8.18 6.57
C LYS A 312 -11.63 8.93 7.56
N PHE A 313 -10.90 8.25 8.45
CA PHE A 313 -10.01 8.88 9.43
C PHE A 313 -8.62 9.20 8.90
N LYS A 314 -8.30 8.81 7.66
CA LYS A 314 -7.03 9.12 7.01
C LYS A 314 -7.26 9.82 5.68
N PRO A 315 -6.37 10.72 5.25
CA PRO A 315 -6.46 11.33 3.95
C PRO A 315 -5.85 10.42 2.88
N SER A 316 -6.24 10.63 1.62
CA SER A 316 -5.75 9.87 0.46
C SER A 316 -4.83 10.71 -0.43
N PHE A 317 -3.72 10.13 -0.89
CA PHE A 317 -2.86 10.71 -1.92
C PHE A 317 -2.13 9.61 -2.70
N GLY A 318 -2.35 9.54 -4.02
CA GLY A 318 -1.81 8.50 -4.89
C GLY A 318 -2.62 7.20 -4.85
N MET A 319 -2.31 6.31 -5.79
CA MET A 319 -3.05 5.08 -6.05
C MET A 319 -2.19 3.84 -5.89
N LEU A 320 -2.64 2.91 -5.06
CA LEU A 320 -2.00 1.62 -4.84
C LEU A 320 -2.38 0.66 -5.97
N CYS A 321 -1.35 0.11 -6.62
CA CYS A 321 -1.50 -0.68 -7.83
C CYS A 321 -0.82 -2.05 -7.72
N VAL A 322 -1.38 -3.03 -8.41
CA VAL A 322 -0.88 -4.40 -8.48
C VAL A 322 -0.63 -4.78 -9.95
N PRO A 323 0.61 -5.12 -10.34
CA PRO A 323 0.93 -5.53 -11.70
C PRO A 323 0.17 -6.77 -12.17
N ARG A 324 -0.15 -6.81 -13.47
CA ARG A 324 -0.70 -7.98 -14.18
C ARG A 324 0.32 -8.69 -15.05
N GLU A 325 1.41 -8.02 -15.41
CA GLU A 325 2.52 -8.57 -16.18
C GLU A 325 3.85 -8.11 -15.59
N GLU A 326 4.93 -8.73 -16.06
CA GLU A 326 6.30 -8.30 -15.80
C GLU A 326 6.91 -7.78 -17.09
N GLY A 327 7.79 -6.78 -16.99
CA GLY A 327 8.44 -6.21 -18.16
C GLY A 327 9.27 -4.98 -17.82
N LEU A 328 9.84 -4.34 -18.84
CA LEU A 328 10.64 -3.14 -18.65
C LEU A 328 9.73 -1.91 -18.63
N LEU A 329 9.93 -1.03 -17.64
CA LEU A 329 9.40 0.33 -17.64
C LEU A 329 10.54 1.31 -17.91
N GLU A 330 10.24 2.36 -18.67
CA GLU A 330 11.17 3.42 -19.03
C GLU A 330 10.48 4.79 -18.89
N LEU A 331 11.27 5.83 -18.60
CA LEU A 331 10.76 7.20 -18.66
C LEU A 331 10.30 7.55 -20.08
N GLY A 332 9.25 8.36 -20.18
CA GLY A 332 8.58 8.70 -21.44
C GLY A 332 7.65 7.59 -21.96
N MET A 333 7.59 6.43 -21.30
CA MET A 333 6.63 5.39 -21.67
C MET A 333 5.20 5.90 -21.50
N LYS A 334 4.35 5.62 -22.50
CA LYS A 334 2.95 6.02 -22.50
C LYS A 334 2.21 5.48 -21.29
N PHE A 335 1.31 6.28 -20.75
CA PHE A 335 0.48 5.97 -19.61
C PHE A 335 -0.98 6.20 -19.98
N LYS A 336 -1.78 5.14 -19.92
CA LYS A 336 -3.21 5.16 -20.26
C LYS A 336 -4.03 4.65 -19.11
N VAL A 337 -5.13 5.34 -18.82
CA VAL A 337 -6.18 4.83 -17.96
C VAL A 337 -7.21 4.17 -18.87
N THR A 338 -7.39 2.86 -18.73
CA THR A 338 -8.32 2.10 -19.61
C THR A 338 -9.69 1.88 -18.97
N SER A 339 -9.79 2.06 -17.65
CA SER A 339 -11.04 1.95 -16.91
C SER A 339 -11.01 2.81 -15.65
N THR A 340 -12.17 3.30 -15.22
CA THR A 340 -12.38 4.02 -13.95
C THR A 340 -13.45 3.34 -13.09
N THR A 341 -13.58 3.76 -11.82
CA THR A 341 -14.55 3.26 -10.85
C THR A 341 -14.91 4.33 -9.82
N ASN A 342 -16.13 4.28 -9.29
CA ASN A 342 -16.52 5.04 -8.09
C ASN A 342 -16.34 4.22 -6.79
N ASP A 343 -15.98 2.95 -6.90
CA ASP A 343 -16.14 1.95 -5.83
C ASP A 343 -14.85 1.64 -5.06
N HIS A 344 -13.82 2.47 -5.24
CA HIS A 344 -12.63 2.38 -4.39
C HIS A 344 -13.03 2.50 -2.92
N PHE A 345 -12.72 1.44 -2.18
CA PHE A 345 -13.04 1.28 -0.77
C PHE A 345 -11.86 0.62 -0.08
N PHE A 346 -11.27 1.32 0.89
CA PHE A 346 -10.13 0.83 1.64
C PHE A 346 -10.52 -0.33 2.58
N ILE A 347 -9.78 -1.42 2.50
CA ILE A 347 -9.92 -2.61 3.34
C ILE A 347 -8.59 -2.80 4.07
N ASN A 348 -8.67 -2.78 5.41
CA ASN A 348 -7.49 -2.89 6.26
C ASN A 348 -6.89 -4.30 6.14
N PRO A 349 -5.59 -4.45 5.84
CA PRO A 349 -4.94 -5.76 5.72
C PRO A 349 -4.79 -6.52 7.04
N MET A 350 -5.01 -5.85 8.19
CA MET A 350 -4.93 -6.45 9.53
C MET A 350 -6.28 -6.90 10.11
N LYS A 351 -7.37 -6.72 9.35
CA LYS A 351 -8.71 -7.27 9.66
C LYS A 351 -9.06 -8.31 8.61
#